data_AF-A0A5M9MBX5-F1
#
_entry.id   AF-A0A5M9MBX5-F1
#
_cell.length_a   1.000
_cell.length_b   1.000
_cell.length_c   1.000
_cell.angle_alpha   90.00
_cell.angle_beta   90.00
_cell.angle_gamma   90.00
#
_symmetry.space_group_name_H-M   'P 1'
#
loop_
_entity.id
_entity.type
_entity.pdbx_description
1 polymer ?
#
loop_
_entity_poly.entity_id
_entity_poly.type
_entity_poly.pdbx_seq_one_letter_code
_entity_poly.pdbx_strand_id
1 'polypeptide(L)'
;MVPFRNNPGFVGREEKIAKIEKLITQQDGPGKIATCGLGGVGKTQIELKLAYYIRVQYSSDAQLLTDFLPQSEQGRILFTTRNRKLAVKLVSQFVIHVSEPDPETSVKILEKALVKKDLLNDSDATITLLNQLAFLPLAIYQAAAYINENNIEPSEYITLLRNRSVM
;
A
#
# COMPACT_ATOMS: atom_id res chain seq x y z
N MET A 1 -13.67 -5.69 -14.99
CA MET A 1 -13.40 -6.44 -13.73
C MET A 1 -12.00 -6.06 -13.25
N VAL A 2 -11.77 -5.75 -11.97
CA VAL A 2 -10.41 -5.53 -11.44
C VAL A 2 -9.76 -6.92 -11.26
N PRO A 3 -8.62 -7.23 -11.92
CA PRO A 3 -8.07 -8.58 -11.97
C PRO A 3 -7.34 -9.03 -10.69
N PHE A 4 -7.36 -8.20 -9.65
CA PHE A 4 -6.75 -8.48 -8.34
C PHE A 4 -7.77 -8.27 -7.25
N ARG A 5 -7.70 -9.07 -6.17
CA ARG A 5 -8.63 -8.98 -5.04
C ARG A 5 -8.46 -7.66 -4.27
N ASN A 6 -9.57 -7.13 -3.76
CA ASN A 6 -9.55 -6.02 -2.81
C ASN A 6 -8.89 -6.47 -1.51
N ASN A 7 -8.13 -5.58 -0.87
CA ASN A 7 -7.49 -5.85 0.41
C ASN A 7 -8.40 -5.33 1.55
N PRO A 8 -9.13 -6.21 2.29
CA PRO A 8 -9.93 -5.79 3.44
C PRO A 8 -9.05 -5.31 4.61
N GLY A 9 -7.78 -5.71 4.61
CA GLY A 9 -6.74 -5.30 5.54
C GLY A 9 -6.13 -3.93 5.26
N PHE A 10 -6.53 -3.22 4.21
CA PHE A 10 -5.99 -1.90 3.90
C PHE A 10 -6.30 -0.89 5.04
N VAL A 11 -5.31 -0.07 5.41
CA VAL A 11 -5.41 0.96 6.46
C VAL A 11 -4.63 2.21 6.03
N GLY A 12 -5.19 3.38 6.33
CA GLY A 12 -4.53 4.66 6.12
C GLY A 12 -4.47 5.07 4.65
N ARG A 13 -3.64 6.08 4.36
CA ARG A 13 -3.35 6.62 3.01
C ARG A 13 -4.53 7.34 2.35
N GLU A 14 -5.54 7.73 3.10
CA GLU A 14 -6.74 8.43 2.63
C GLU A 14 -6.36 9.72 1.89
N GLU A 15 -5.45 10.52 2.44
CA GLU A 15 -4.95 11.74 1.79
C GLU A 15 -4.34 11.47 0.41
N LYS A 16 -3.63 10.34 0.26
CA LYS A 16 -2.93 9.99 -0.97
C LYS A 16 -3.94 9.52 -2.00
N ILE A 17 -4.91 8.70 -1.58
CA ILE A 17 -6.04 8.26 -2.40
C ILE A 17 -6.84 9.48 -2.89
N ALA A 18 -7.26 10.37 -1.98
CA ALA A 18 -8.02 11.57 -2.31
C ALA A 18 -7.25 12.49 -3.28
N LYS A 19 -5.93 12.62 -3.11
CA LYS A 19 -5.09 13.38 -4.04
C LYS A 19 -5.07 12.75 -5.44
N ILE A 20 -4.92 11.42 -5.55
CA ILE A 20 -4.94 10.74 -6.85
C ILE A 20 -6.33 10.88 -7.48
N GLU A 21 -7.38 10.65 -6.71
CA GLU A 21 -8.77 10.77 -7.15
C GLU A 21 -9.05 12.16 -7.74
N LYS A 22 -8.71 13.23 -7.01
CA LYS A 22 -8.86 14.61 -7.48
C LYS A 22 -8.15 14.83 -8.83
N LEU A 23 -6.94 14.30 -8.98
CA LEU A 23 -6.19 14.43 -10.24
C LEU A 23 -6.80 13.62 -11.39
N ILE A 24 -7.46 12.49 -11.10
CA ILE A 24 -8.08 11.64 -12.13
C ILE A 24 -9.45 12.17 -12.54
N THR A 25 -10.21 12.79 -11.64
CA THR A 25 -11.59 13.23 -11.91
C THR A 25 -11.68 14.66 -12.46
N GLN A 26 -10.63 15.47 -12.32
CA GLN A 26 -10.59 16.85 -12.84
C GLN A 26 -10.65 16.88 -14.36
N GLN A 27 -11.60 17.60 -14.99
CA GLN A 27 -11.80 17.67 -16.45
C GLN A 27 -10.49 17.86 -17.25
N ASP A 28 -9.67 18.84 -16.92
CA ASP A 28 -8.36 19.11 -17.56
C ASP A 28 -7.15 18.63 -16.73
N GLY A 29 -7.34 17.55 -15.96
CA GLY A 29 -6.27 16.95 -15.18
C GLY A 29 -5.27 16.16 -16.04
N PRO A 30 -4.17 15.67 -15.43
CA PRO A 30 -3.09 15.03 -16.17
C PRO A 30 -3.51 13.71 -16.82
N GLY A 31 -3.09 13.51 -18.07
CA GLY A 31 -3.22 12.21 -18.76
C GLY A 31 -2.34 11.11 -18.16
N LYS A 32 -1.31 11.46 -17.37
CA LYS A 32 -0.41 10.51 -16.71
C LYS A 32 -0.08 10.94 -15.29
N ILE A 33 -0.19 10.01 -14.35
CA ILE A 33 0.13 10.19 -12.93
C ILE A 33 1.03 9.03 -12.49
N ALA A 34 2.01 9.30 -11.63
CA ALA A 34 2.92 8.28 -11.13
C ALA A 34 2.88 8.20 -9.61
N THR A 35 2.77 7.01 -9.05
CA THR A 35 3.07 6.76 -7.63
C THR A 35 4.49 6.22 -7.49
N CYS A 36 5.30 6.80 -6.60
CA CYS A 36 6.68 6.34 -6.37
C CYS A 36 7.04 6.22 -4.89
N GLY A 37 8.02 5.37 -4.58
CA GLY A 37 8.41 5.04 -3.21
C GLY A 37 9.11 3.68 -3.12
N LEU A 38 9.59 3.31 -1.93
CA LEU A 38 10.38 2.10 -1.70
C LEU A 38 9.63 0.80 -2.06
N GLY A 39 10.39 -0.28 -2.24
CA GLY A 39 9.82 -1.63 -2.36
C GLY A 39 9.02 -1.98 -1.10
N GLY A 40 7.89 -2.68 -1.26
CA GLY A 40 7.08 -3.11 -0.11
C GLY A 40 6.25 -2.01 0.59
N VAL A 41 6.40 -0.73 0.22
CA VAL A 41 5.72 0.41 0.87
C VAL A 41 4.19 0.49 0.65
N GLY A 42 3.66 -0.33 -0.27
CA GLY A 42 2.21 -0.41 -0.52
C GLY A 42 1.67 0.42 -1.71
N LYS A 43 2.52 0.88 -2.64
CA LYS A 43 2.07 1.61 -3.85
C LYS A 43 0.94 0.90 -4.61
N THR A 44 1.15 -0.37 -4.94
CA THR A 44 0.15 -1.19 -5.65
C THR A 44 -1.15 -1.33 -4.84
N GLN A 45 -1.07 -1.37 -3.51
CA GLN A 45 -2.26 -1.45 -2.66
C GLN A 45 -3.08 -0.16 -2.71
N ILE A 46 -2.44 1.01 -2.79
CA ILE A 46 -3.12 2.30 -2.99
C ILE A 46 -3.84 2.32 -4.34
N GLU A 47 -3.17 1.90 -5.42
CA GLU A 47 -3.79 1.87 -6.76
C GLU A 47 -4.95 0.88 -6.85
N LEU A 48 -4.83 -0.31 -6.24
CA LEU A 48 -5.93 -1.27 -6.17
C LEU A 48 -7.11 -0.73 -5.36
N LYS A 49 -6.85 -0.10 -4.21
CA LYS A 49 -7.90 0.52 -3.39
C LYS A 49 -8.66 1.58 -4.19
N LEU A 50 -7.94 2.42 -4.94
CA LEU A 50 -8.53 3.42 -5.82
C LEU A 50 -9.33 2.80 -6.98
N ALA A 51 -8.81 1.76 -7.63
CA ALA A 51 -9.52 1.08 -8.71
C ALA A 51 -10.85 0.48 -8.23
N TYR A 52 -10.86 -0.12 -7.04
CA TYR A 52 -12.08 -0.60 -6.40
C TYR A 52 -13.03 0.54 -6.01
N TYR A 53 -12.51 1.64 -5.48
CA TYR A 53 -13.30 2.82 -5.13
C TYR A 53 -13.99 3.43 -6.36
N ILE A 54 -13.23 3.71 -7.43
CA ILE A 54 -13.75 4.27 -8.69
C ILE A 54 -14.77 3.30 -9.29
N ARG A 55 -14.50 2.00 -9.29
CA ARG A 55 -15.48 1.01 -9.76
C ARG A 55 -16.81 1.15 -9.02
N VAL A 56 -16.81 1.23 -7.68
CA VAL A 56 -18.06 1.33 -6.91
C VAL A 56 -18.77 2.67 -7.14
N GLN A 57 -18.02 3.78 -7.15
CA GLN A 57 -18.56 5.15 -7.32
C GLN A 57 -19.12 5.41 -8.72
N TYR A 58 -18.49 4.86 -9.76
CA TYR A 58 -18.77 5.19 -11.16
C TYR A 58 -19.30 3.99 -11.97
N SER A 59 -19.90 2.98 -11.31
CA SER A 59 -20.48 1.83 -12.01
C SER A 59 -21.71 2.22 -12.83
N SER A 60 -21.51 2.41 -14.14
CA SER A 60 -22.45 1.96 -15.17
C SER A 60 -22.04 0.55 -15.65
N ASP A 61 -22.99 -0.23 -16.15
CA ASP A 61 -22.87 -1.68 -16.39
C ASP A 61 -21.58 -2.12 -17.11
N ALA A 62 -21.03 -3.23 -16.62
CA ALA A 62 -19.70 -3.72 -16.94
C ALA A 62 -19.52 -4.12 -18.42
N GLN A 63 -18.61 -3.46 -19.13
CA GLN A 63 -18.06 -3.92 -20.41
C GLN A 63 -16.64 -4.51 -20.26
N LEU A 64 -15.99 -4.92 -21.35
CA LEU A 64 -14.81 -5.79 -21.36
C LEU A 64 -13.51 -5.01 -21.09
N LEU A 65 -12.46 -5.69 -20.61
CA LEU A 65 -11.19 -5.05 -20.20
C LEU A 65 -10.50 -4.27 -21.33
N THR A 66 -10.76 -4.63 -22.59
CA THR A 66 -10.25 -3.97 -23.81
C THR A 66 -10.96 -2.65 -24.13
N ASP A 67 -12.17 -2.43 -23.58
CA ASP A 67 -12.93 -1.18 -23.73
C ASP A 67 -12.48 -0.11 -22.71
N PHE A 68 -11.66 -0.50 -21.72
CA PHE A 68 -11.16 0.37 -20.64
C PHE A 68 -9.74 0.87 -20.82
N LEU A 69 -9.03 0.44 -21.87
CA LEU A 69 -7.81 1.16 -22.26
C LEU A 69 -8.25 2.39 -23.05
N PRO A 70 -7.97 3.60 -22.55
CA PRO A 70 -8.49 4.78 -23.21
C PRO A 70 -7.88 4.93 -24.60
N GLN A 71 -8.75 4.94 -25.61
CA GLN A 71 -8.42 5.27 -27.00
C GLN A 71 -8.64 6.77 -27.31
N SER A 72 -9.02 7.55 -26.29
CA SER A 72 -9.37 8.98 -26.33
C SER A 72 -8.44 9.77 -25.41
N GLU A 73 -8.28 11.08 -25.68
CA GLU A 73 -7.57 12.03 -24.80
C GLU A 73 -8.18 12.17 -23.39
N GLN A 74 -9.40 11.66 -23.17
CA GLN A 74 -10.02 11.61 -21.85
C GLN A 74 -9.43 10.51 -20.94
N GLY A 75 -8.60 9.64 -21.52
CA GLY A 75 -7.87 8.59 -20.82
C GLY A 75 -6.85 9.05 -19.82
N ARG A 76 -6.77 8.37 -18.68
CA ARG A 76 -5.72 8.61 -17.69
C ARG A 76 -4.97 7.35 -17.35
N ILE A 77 -3.65 7.46 -17.31
CA ILE A 77 -2.75 6.37 -16.92
C ILE A 77 -2.21 6.68 -15.53
N LEU A 78 -2.49 5.79 -14.58
CA LEU A 78 -1.84 5.74 -13.28
C LEU A 78 -0.85 4.57 -13.28
N PHE A 79 0.38 4.81 -12.84
CA PHE A 79 1.37 3.73 -12.72
C PHE A 79 2.22 3.85 -11.46
N THR A 80 2.64 2.69 -10.94
CA THR A 80 3.62 2.62 -9.85
C THR A 80 5.05 2.50 -10.37
N THR A 81 6.01 3.07 -9.64
CA THR A 81 7.43 2.76 -9.84
C THR A 81 8.25 2.91 -8.56
N ARG A 82 9.34 2.17 -8.41
CA ARG A 82 10.35 2.46 -7.37
C ARG A 82 11.32 3.55 -7.81
N ASN A 83 11.40 3.84 -9.11
CA ASN A 83 12.36 4.78 -9.68
C ASN A 83 11.75 6.18 -9.78
N ARG A 84 12.06 7.04 -8.80
CA ARG A 84 11.59 8.43 -8.77
C ARG A 84 12.06 9.24 -9.98
N LYS A 85 13.29 9.02 -10.48
CA LYS A 85 13.80 9.72 -11.67
C LYS A 85 12.96 9.41 -12.89
N LEU A 86 12.57 8.14 -13.06
CA LEU A 86 11.67 7.71 -14.13
C LEU A 86 10.28 8.35 -13.98
N ALA A 87 9.73 8.37 -12.76
CA ALA A 87 8.44 9.03 -12.49
C ALA A 87 8.47 10.50 -12.91
N VAL A 88 9.47 11.26 -12.46
CA VAL A 88 9.63 12.68 -12.81
C VAL A 88 9.82 12.86 -14.32
N LYS A 89 10.60 11.99 -14.98
CA LYS A 89 10.78 12.05 -16.43
C LYS A 89 9.47 11.82 -17.22
N LEU A 90 8.57 10.99 -16.72
CA LEU A 90 7.35 10.58 -17.42
C LEU A 90 6.14 11.48 -17.14
N VAL A 91 6.04 12.06 -15.94
CA VAL A 91 4.85 12.85 -15.53
C VAL A 91 5.16 14.21 -14.91
N SER A 92 6.44 14.62 -14.92
CA SER A 92 6.94 15.89 -14.39
C SER A 92 6.46 16.17 -12.96
N GLN A 93 5.38 16.94 -12.81
CA GLN A 93 4.84 17.39 -11.53
C GLN A 93 3.82 16.43 -10.90
N PHE A 94 3.26 15.48 -11.65
CA PHE A 94 2.18 14.60 -11.18
C PHE A 94 2.70 13.32 -10.52
N VAL A 95 3.78 13.46 -9.75
CA VAL A 95 4.38 12.37 -8.97
C VAL A 95 3.85 12.41 -7.55
N ILE A 96 3.28 11.30 -7.10
CA ILE A 96 2.81 11.10 -5.73
C ILE A 96 3.80 10.20 -5.02
N HIS A 97 4.51 10.78 -4.06
CA HIS A 97 5.44 10.03 -3.22
C HIS A 97 4.67 9.29 -2.13
N VAL A 98 4.92 7.99 -2.03
CA VAL A 98 4.41 7.11 -0.99
C VAL A 98 5.59 6.77 -0.08
N SER A 99 5.60 7.41 1.09
CA SER A 99 6.52 7.10 2.19
C SER A 99 5.99 5.93 3.01
N GLU A 100 6.74 5.48 4.00
CA GLU A 100 6.34 4.53 5.02
C GLU A 100 5.05 5.02 5.74
N PRO A 101 4.22 4.11 6.28
CA PRO A 101 3.13 4.49 7.16
C PRO A 101 3.69 5.05 8.47
N ASP A 102 2.92 5.91 9.11
CA ASP A 102 3.21 6.36 10.46
C ASP A 102 3.07 5.20 11.48
N PRO A 103 3.58 5.36 12.72
CA PRO A 103 3.51 4.31 13.74
C PRO A 103 2.09 3.84 14.04
N GLU A 104 1.11 4.74 14.11
CA GLU A 104 -0.29 4.39 14.42
C GLU A 104 -0.89 3.51 13.30
N THR A 105 -0.70 3.91 12.05
CA THR A 105 -1.11 3.11 10.89
C THR A 105 -0.38 1.77 10.86
N SER A 106 0.90 1.73 11.24
CA SER A 106 1.70 0.50 11.25
C SER A 106 1.24 -0.49 12.31
N VAL A 107 0.86 -0.02 13.51
CA VAL A 107 0.23 -0.85 14.54
C VAL A 107 -1.07 -1.45 14.02
N LYS A 108 -1.93 -0.65 13.37
CA LYS A 108 -3.19 -1.16 12.78
C LYS A 108 -2.95 -2.18 11.66
N ILE A 109 -1.89 -2.02 10.87
CA ILE A 109 -1.51 -3.01 9.84
C ILE A 109 -1.11 -4.33 10.51
N LEU A 110 -0.26 -4.27 11.54
CA LEU A 110 0.17 -5.46 12.29
C LEU A 110 -1.02 -6.12 12.99
N GLU A 111 -1.85 -5.34 13.67
CA GLU A 111 -3.09 -5.78 14.29
C GLU A 111 -3.95 -6.54 13.30
N LYS A 112 -4.25 -5.97 12.12
CA LYS A 112 -5.05 -6.65 11.09
C LYS A 112 -4.40 -7.92 10.54
N ALA A 113 -3.06 -8.00 10.53
CA ALA A 113 -2.32 -9.15 10.01
C ALA A 113 -2.20 -10.31 11.01
N LEU A 114 -2.25 -10.03 12.32
CA LEU A 114 -2.19 -11.06 13.37
C LEU A 114 -3.52 -11.80 13.55
N VAL A 115 -3.46 -13.09 13.91
CA VAL A 115 -4.65 -13.86 14.30
C VAL A 115 -5.05 -13.51 15.74
N LYS A 116 -4.08 -13.47 16.66
CA LYS A 116 -4.25 -13.13 18.08
C LYS A 116 -3.92 -11.66 18.32
N LYS A 117 -4.90 -10.86 18.74
CA LYS A 117 -4.75 -9.39 18.89
C LYS A 117 -4.14 -9.01 20.25
N ASP A 118 -4.31 -9.87 21.24
CA ASP A 118 -3.74 -9.76 22.59
C ASP A 118 -2.21 -9.81 22.61
N LEU A 119 -1.58 -10.33 21.54
CA LEU A 119 -0.13 -10.24 21.31
C LEU A 119 0.38 -8.79 21.22
N LEU A 120 -0.51 -7.81 21.03
CA LEU A 120 -0.18 -6.38 20.96
C LEU A 120 -0.33 -5.65 22.30
N ASN A 121 -0.64 -6.36 23.39
CA ASN A 121 -0.75 -5.76 24.72
C ASN A 121 0.59 -5.20 25.23
N ASP A 122 1.72 -5.75 24.76
CA ASP A 122 3.04 -5.17 24.97
C ASP A 122 3.32 -4.11 23.90
N SER A 123 3.04 -2.85 24.25
CA SER A 123 3.28 -1.71 23.35
C SER A 123 4.75 -1.53 23.00
N ASP A 124 5.66 -1.80 23.95
CA ASP A 124 7.09 -1.56 23.77
C ASP A 124 7.70 -2.60 22.82
N ALA A 125 7.34 -3.88 22.99
CA ALA A 125 7.71 -4.93 22.06
C ALA A 125 7.11 -4.67 20.67
N THR A 126 5.85 -4.23 20.60
CA THR A 126 5.17 -3.91 19.34
C THR A 126 5.90 -2.80 18.57
N ILE A 127 6.19 -1.67 19.23
CA ILE A 127 6.91 -0.55 18.60
C ILE A 127 8.34 -0.94 18.25
N THR A 128 9.01 -1.73 19.10
CA THR A 128 10.35 -2.24 18.81
C THR A 128 10.35 -3.09 17.53
N LEU A 129 9.39 -4.00 17.39
CA LEU A 129 9.24 -4.82 16.18
C LEU A 129 9.02 -3.95 14.94
N LEU A 130 8.09 -2.99 15.01
CA LEU A 130 7.78 -2.13 13.87
C LEU A 130 8.98 -1.27 13.42
N ASN A 131 9.79 -0.80 14.36
CA ASN A 131 11.05 -0.11 14.05
C ASN A 131 12.03 -1.04 13.33
N GLN A 132 12.19 -2.29 13.79
CA GLN A 132 13.07 -3.26 13.13
C GLN A 132 12.59 -3.62 11.72
N LEU A 133 11.28 -3.58 11.48
CA LEU A 133 10.66 -3.80 10.16
C LEU A 133 10.63 -2.53 9.30
N ALA A 134 11.26 -1.45 9.76
CA ALA A 134 11.29 -0.13 9.10
C ALA A 134 9.89 0.38 8.70
N PHE A 135 8.86 -0.03 9.44
CA PHE A 135 7.45 0.27 9.16
C PHE A 135 6.97 -0.14 7.75
N LEU A 136 7.69 -1.01 7.04
CA LEU A 136 7.31 -1.41 5.68
C LEU A 136 6.13 -2.39 5.73
N PRO A 137 4.98 -2.09 5.11
CA PRO A 137 3.79 -2.96 5.17
C PRO A 137 4.08 -4.40 4.76
N LEU A 138 4.88 -4.62 3.72
CA LEU A 138 5.26 -5.98 3.31
C LEU A 138 6.05 -6.72 4.41
N ALA A 139 7.00 -6.05 5.06
CA ALA A 139 7.78 -6.64 6.15
C ALA A 139 6.89 -6.95 7.37
N ILE A 140 5.93 -6.07 7.66
CA ILE A 140 4.92 -6.27 8.73
C ILE A 140 4.07 -7.50 8.43
N TYR A 141 3.52 -7.65 7.22
CA TYR A 141 2.74 -8.82 6.85
C TYR A 141 3.55 -10.11 6.89
N GLN A 142 4.83 -10.07 6.50
CA GLN A 142 5.72 -11.23 6.56
C GLN A 142 6.03 -11.65 7.99
N ALA A 143 6.35 -10.69 8.87
CA ALA A 143 6.57 -10.95 10.28
C ALA A 143 5.30 -11.50 10.95
N ALA A 144 4.15 -10.90 10.69
CA ALA A 144 2.86 -11.36 11.21
C ALA A 144 2.52 -12.77 10.73
N ALA A 145 2.77 -13.10 9.45
CA ALA A 145 2.55 -14.45 8.93
C ALA A 145 3.41 -15.48 9.68
N TYR A 146 4.69 -15.18 9.91
CA TYR A 146 5.58 -16.05 10.68
C TYR A 146 5.12 -16.19 12.13
N ILE A 147 4.77 -15.08 12.79
CA ILE A 147 4.25 -15.07 14.17
C ILE A 147 2.99 -15.94 14.28
N ASN A 148 2.05 -15.80 13.34
CA ASN A 148 0.82 -16.58 13.29
C ASN A 148 1.09 -18.09 13.09
N GLU A 149 2.01 -18.42 12.18
CA GLU A 149 2.34 -19.81 11.83
C GLU A 149 3.05 -20.54 12.97
N ASN A 150 3.94 -19.85 13.68
CA ASN A 150 4.75 -20.45 14.75
C ASN A 150 4.16 -20.25 16.14
N ASN A 151 3.09 -19.45 16.27
CA ASN A 151 2.46 -19.10 17.54
C ASN A 151 3.47 -18.58 18.59
N ILE A 152 4.28 -17.60 18.18
CA ILE A 152 5.30 -16.97 19.03
C ILE A 152 4.93 -15.53 19.38
N GLU A 153 5.55 -14.98 20.41
CA GLU A 153 5.36 -13.56 20.78
C GLU A 153 6.18 -12.62 19.87
N PRO A 154 5.78 -11.34 19.71
CA PRO A 154 6.57 -10.34 19.00
C PRO A 154 8.02 -10.22 19.52
N SER A 155 8.22 -10.34 20.83
CA SER A 155 9.54 -10.31 21.49
C SER A 155 10.43 -11.48 21.08
N GLU A 156 9.86 -12.67 20.89
CA GLU A 156 10.56 -13.85 20.40
C GLU A 156 10.97 -13.66 18.94
N TYR A 157 10.06 -13.13 18.10
CA TYR A 157 10.39 -12.81 16.71
C TYR A 157 11.50 -11.77 16.59
N ILE A 158 11.50 -10.73 17.44
CA ILE A 158 12.59 -9.73 17.51
C ILE A 158 13.94 -10.43 17.78
N THR A 159 13.96 -11.40 18.69
CA THR A 159 15.18 -12.15 19.03
C THR A 159 15.69 -12.96 17.82
N LEU A 160 14.78 -13.65 17.11
CA LEU A 160 15.11 -14.39 15.89
C LEU A 160 15.67 -13.48 14.78
N LEU A 161 15.07 -12.30 14.59
CA LEU A 161 15.48 -11.33 13.59
C LEU A 161 16.90 -10.79 13.85
N ARG A 162 17.21 -10.51 15.11
CA ARG A 162 18.54 -10.05 15.53
C ARG A 162 19.59 -11.13 15.32
N ASN A 163 19.29 -12.39 15.67
CA ASN A 163 20.23 -13.50 15.53
C ASN A 163 20.55 -13.85 14.06
N ARG A 164 19.66 -13.53 13.11
CA ARG A 164 19.92 -13.70 11.67
C ARG A 164 20.74 -12.59 11.05
N SER A 165 20.74 -11.39 11.63
CA SER A 165 21.45 -10.22 11.10
C SER A 165 22.96 -10.24 11.38
N VAL A 166 23.48 -11.29 12.04
CA VAL A 166 24.89 -11.46 12.46
C VAL A 166 25.58 -12.60 11.69
N MET A 167 24.98 -13.11 10.61
CA MET A 167 25.62 -13.98 9.61
C MET A 167 25.56 -13.34 8.23
#